data_AF-A0A0B0D4F8-F1
#
_entry.id   AF-A0A0B0D4F8-F1
#
_cell.length_a   1.000
_cell.length_b   1.000
_cell.length_c   1.000
_cell.angle_alpha   90.00
_cell.angle_beta   90.00
_cell.angle_gamma   90.00
#
_symmetry.space_group_name_H-M   'P 1'
#
loop_
_entity.id
_entity.type
_entity.pdbx_description
1 polymer ?
#
loop_
_entity_poly.entity_id
_entity_poly.type
_entity_poly.pdbx_seq_one_letter_code
_entity_poly.pdbx_strand_id
1 'polypeptide(L)'
;MENKMIYGMNMNIHQRDAHTIQVYILDVKQGDHPYHVTTIEHSSKRDTKTKSNGEPYARVHDNLFNVLKSQLVKVGKWEEEQ
;
A
#
# COMPACT_ATOMS: atom_id res chain seq x y z
N MET A 1 -15.04 -19.05 -1.76
CA MET A 1 -13.82 -18.42 -1.21
C MET A 1 -14.22 -17.72 0.06
N GLU A 2 -13.68 -18.15 1.20
CA GLU A 2 -14.02 -17.57 2.51
C GLU A 2 -13.05 -16.42 2.80
N ASN A 3 -13.58 -15.23 3.09
CA ASN A 3 -12.78 -14.07 3.47
C ASN A 3 -12.21 -14.31 4.87
N LYS A 4 -10.98 -14.83 4.95
CA LYS A 4 -10.26 -14.92 6.23
C LYS A 4 -9.81 -13.52 6.63
N MET A 5 -10.28 -13.05 7.79
CA MET A 5 -9.72 -11.84 8.40
C MET A 5 -8.23 -12.05 8.66
N ILE A 6 -7.42 -11.12 8.16
CA ILE A 6 -5.97 -11.13 8.27
C ILE A 6 -5.59 -10.50 9.63
N TYR A 7 -5.67 -11.28 10.72
CA TYR A 7 -5.12 -10.91 12.02
C TYR A 7 -3.79 -11.64 12.25
N GLY A 8 -2.76 -10.91 12.70
CA GLY A 8 -1.48 -11.49 13.11
C GLY A 8 -0.49 -11.81 11.98
N MET A 9 -0.70 -11.32 10.75
CA MET A 9 0.31 -11.43 9.68
C MET A 9 1.42 -10.40 9.86
N ASN A 10 2.66 -10.85 9.66
CA ASN A 10 3.80 -9.95 9.56
C ASN A 10 3.76 -9.25 8.20
N MET A 11 3.59 -7.93 8.23
CA MET A 11 3.63 -7.10 7.04
C MET A 11 4.89 -6.26 7.06
N ASN A 12 5.59 -6.21 5.92
CA ASN A 12 6.61 -5.20 5.69
C ASN A 12 6.05 -4.17 4.72
N ILE A 13 6.09 -2.90 5.13
CA ILE A 13 5.50 -1.79 4.37
C ILE A 13 6.61 -0.76 4.17
N HIS A 14 6.81 -0.33 2.92
CA HIS A 14 7.78 0.71 2.60
C HIS A 14 7.33 1.59 1.42
N GLN A 15 7.94 2.77 1.34
CA GLN A 15 7.78 3.67 0.21
C GLN A 15 8.42 3.06 -1.04
N ARG A 16 7.65 2.97 -2.12
CA ARG A 16 8.15 2.56 -3.44
C ARG A 16 8.51 3.78 -4.30
N ASP A 17 7.63 4.77 -4.30
CA ASP A 17 7.79 6.06 -4.96
C ASP A 17 6.95 7.11 -4.22
N ALA A 18 7.01 8.39 -4.63
CA ALA A 18 6.29 9.50 -3.99
C ALA A 18 4.77 9.28 -3.85
N HIS A 19 4.17 8.38 -4.64
CA HIS A 19 2.74 8.14 -4.70
C HIS A 19 2.36 6.67 -4.47
N THR A 20 3.30 5.83 -4.02
CA THR A 20 3.08 4.39 -3.91
C THR A 20 3.70 3.79 -2.67
N ILE A 21 2.88 3.05 -1.94
CA ILE A 21 3.29 2.21 -0.83
C ILE A 21 3.29 0.76 -1.30
N GLN A 22 4.38 0.04 -1.07
CA GLN A 22 4.45 -1.40 -1.31
C GLN A 22 4.27 -2.16 -0.01
N VAL A 23 3.45 -3.21 -0.06
CA VAL A 23 3.10 -4.06 1.09
C VAL A 23 3.49 -5.49 0.77
N TYR A 24 4.36 -6.04 1.62
CA TYR A 24 4.79 -7.43 1.58
C TYR A 24 4.09 -8.16 2.71
N ILE A 25 3.33 -9.20 2.37
CA ILE A 25 2.73 -10.11 3.33
C ILE A 25 3.68 -11.29 3.50
N LEU A 26 4.33 -11.36 4.66
CA LEU A 26 5.28 -12.41 5.02
C LEU A 26 4.54 -13.47 5.83
N ASP A 27 4.22 -14.61 5.21
CA ASP A 27 3.73 -15.77 5.97
C ASP A 27 4.94 -16.50 6.57
N VAL A 28 5.10 -16.39 7.89
CA VAL A 28 6.33 -16.73 8.63
C VAL A 28 6.53 -18.24 8.81
N LYS A 29 5.90 -19.09 8.00
CA LYS A 29 6.00 -20.55 8.15
C LYS A 29 6.84 -21.28 7.10
N GLN A 30 7.25 -20.65 5.99
CA GLN A 30 8.10 -21.30 4.99
C GLN A 30 9.06 -20.31 4.31
N GLY A 31 10.20 -20.07 4.96
CA GLY A 31 11.36 -19.42 4.33
C GLY A 31 11.21 -17.91 4.09
N ASP A 32 12.35 -17.25 3.93
CA ASP A 32 12.53 -15.78 3.94
C ASP A 32 11.90 -15.02 2.76
N HIS A 33 10.85 -15.54 2.13
CA HIS A 33 10.29 -15.01 0.88
C HIS A 33 8.85 -14.51 1.08
N PRO A 34 8.50 -13.30 0.61
CA PRO A 34 7.15 -12.78 0.72
C PRO A 34 6.18 -13.62 -0.11
N TYR A 35 5.10 -14.08 0.52
CA TYR A 35 4.07 -14.89 -0.13
C TYR A 35 3.21 -14.05 -1.08
N HIS A 36 3.02 -12.77 -0.75
CA HIS A 36 2.25 -11.85 -1.57
C HIS A 36 2.82 -10.43 -1.49
N VAL A 37 2.86 -9.77 -2.64
CA VAL A 37 3.27 -8.37 -2.78
C VAL A 37 2.12 -7.61 -3.41
N THR A 38 1.66 -6.57 -2.73
CA THR A 38 0.61 -5.67 -3.24
C THR A 38 1.04 -4.21 -3.10
N THR A 39 0.33 -3.30 -3.77
CA THR A 39 0.63 -1.87 -3.76
C THR A 39 -0.61 -1.05 -3.46
N ILE A 40 -0.42 0.01 -2.70
CA ILE A 40 -1.42 1.05 -2.47
C ILE A 40 -0.90 2.30 -3.20
N GLU A 41 -1.60 2.71 -4.25
CA GLU A 41 -1.27 3.89 -5.05
C GLU A 41 -2.21 5.04 -4.67
N HIS A 42 -1.66 6.24 -4.49
CA HIS A 42 -2.45 7.47 -4.39
C HIS A 42 -3.04 7.81 -5.76
N SER A 43 -4.24 8.37 -5.79
CA SER A 43 -4.97 8.71 -7.02
C SER A 43 -4.20 9.65 -7.95
N SER A 44 -3.40 10.56 -7.39
CA SER A 44 -2.54 11.47 -8.18
C SER A 44 -1.43 10.77 -8.97
N LYS A 45 -1.17 9.48 -8.73
CA LYS A 45 -0.21 8.72 -9.54
C LYS A 45 -0.72 8.50 -10.98
N ARG A 46 -2.04 8.49 -11.18
CA ARG A 46 -2.65 8.20 -12.47
C ARG A 46 -3.82 9.15 -12.73
N ASP A 47 -3.48 10.42 -12.92
CA ASP A 47 -4.44 11.48 -13.28
C ASP A 47 -5.28 11.17 -14.53
N THR A 48 -4.85 10.22 -15.35
CA THR A 48 -5.49 9.82 -16.61
C THR A 48 -6.29 8.52 -16.56
N LYS A 49 -6.25 7.76 -15.44
CA LYS A 49 -6.97 6.48 -15.33
C LYS A 49 -8.20 6.61 -14.44
N THR A 50 -9.31 6.97 -15.05
CA THR A 50 -10.64 6.79 -14.47
C THR A 50 -11.06 5.32 -14.55
N LYS A 51 -11.90 4.88 -13.62
CA LYS A 51 -12.65 3.63 -13.77
C LYS A 51 -13.55 3.74 -15.02
N SER A 52 -14.07 2.62 -15.51
CA SER A 52 -14.98 2.59 -16.67
C SER A 52 -16.23 3.47 -16.50
N ASN A 53 -16.56 3.89 -15.27
CA ASN A 53 -17.66 4.80 -14.94
C ASN A 53 -17.23 6.28 -14.83
N GLY A 54 -15.99 6.63 -15.19
CA GLY A 54 -15.48 8.00 -15.11
C GLY A 54 -15.07 8.45 -13.70
N GLU A 55 -15.27 7.63 -12.66
CA GLU A 55 -14.83 7.99 -11.32
C GLU A 55 -13.31 7.81 -11.17
N PRO A 56 -12.65 8.68 -10.38
CA PRO A 56 -11.27 8.45 -9.96
C PRO A 56 -11.14 7.08 -9.29
N TYR A 57 -9.96 6.47 -9.39
CA TYR A 57 -9.66 5.20 -8.74
C TYR A 57 -9.67 5.37 -7.20
N ALA A 58 -10.88 5.26 -6.62
CA ALA A 58 -11.24 5.08 -5.21
C ALA A 58 -10.54 5.95 -4.13
N ARG A 59 -11.30 6.93 -3.59
CA ARG A 59 -10.97 7.73 -2.39
C ARG A 59 -10.56 6.92 -1.15
N VAL A 60 -11.04 5.68 -1.02
CA VAL A 60 -10.71 4.79 0.11
C VAL A 60 -9.22 4.44 0.12
N HIS A 61 -8.60 4.27 -1.06
CA HIS A 61 -7.17 4.02 -1.16
C HIS A 61 -6.35 5.27 -0.82
N ASP A 62 -6.82 6.47 -1.16
CA ASP A 62 -6.15 7.72 -0.78
C ASP A 62 -6.15 7.94 0.73
N ASN A 63 -7.28 7.69 1.41
CA ASN A 63 -7.34 7.77 2.86
C ASN A 63 -6.39 6.78 3.52
N LEU A 64 -6.40 5.52 3.06
CA LEU A 64 -5.47 4.49 3.55
C LEU A 64 -4.01 4.87 3.26
N PHE A 65 -3.73 5.39 2.07
CA PHE A 65 -2.41 5.87 1.67
C PHE A 65 -1.93 6.98 2.60
N ASN A 66 -2.75 8.00 2.83
CA ASN A 66 -2.39 9.14 3.70
C ASN A 66 -2.14 8.70 5.14
N VAL A 67 -2.97 7.78 5.67
CA VAL A 67 -2.75 7.19 7.00
C VAL A 67 -1.41 6.46 7.04
N LEU A 68 -1.14 5.56 6.10
CA LEU A 68 0.10 4.78 6.09
C LEU A 68 1.33 5.66 5.84
N LYS A 69 1.27 6.62 4.91
CA LYS A 69 2.32 7.63 4.70
C LYS A 69 2.63 8.37 6.00
N SER A 70 1.62 8.83 6.73
CA SER A 70 1.84 9.52 8.01
C SER A 70 2.58 8.67 9.04
N GLN A 71 2.35 7.35 9.05
CA GLN A 71 3.08 6.43 9.93
C GLN A 71 4.52 6.22 9.44
N LEU A 72 4.73 6.06 8.14
CA LEU A 72 6.07 5.89 7.54
C LEU A 72 6.95 7.13 7.77
N VAL A 73 6.40 8.34 7.65
CA VAL A 73 7.09 9.59 7.99
C VAL A 73 7.51 9.61 9.46
N LYS A 74 6.60 9.26 10.38
CA LYS A 74 6.91 9.24 11.83
C LYS A 74 8.07 8.31 12.19
N VAL A 75 8.24 7.21 11.46
CA VAL A 75 9.31 6.23 11.69
C VAL A 75 10.53 6.44 10.79
N GLY A 76 10.61 7.55 10.05
CA GLY A 76 11.74 7.88 9.18
C GLY A 76 11.91 6.94 7.98
N LYS A 77 10.84 6.24 7.57
CA LYS A 77 10.82 5.34 6.40
C LYS A 77 10.14 5.97 5.17
N TRP A 78 9.92 7.29 5.22
CA TRP A 78 9.39 8.05 4.10
C TRP A 78 10.31 9.23 3.82
N GLU A 79 10.80 9.31 2.59
CA GLU A 79 11.63 10.39 2.09
C GLU A 79 10.77 11.26 1.16
N GLU A 80 10.75 12.57 1.43
CA GLU A 80 10.18 13.54 0.49
C GLU A 80 11.21 13.75 -0.62
N GLU A 81 10.81 13.50 -1.88
CA GLU A 81 11.66 13.85 -3.02
C GLU A 81 11.99 15.36 -2.94
N GLN A 82 13.28 15.69 -2.96
CA GLN A 82 13.77 17.07 -3.04
C GLN A 82 13.52 17.69 -4.41
#